data_AF-A0A2V8QXJ4-F1
#
_entry.id   AF-A0A2V8QXJ4-F1
#
_cell.length_a   1.000
_cell.length_b   1.000
_cell.length_c   1.000
_cell.angle_alpha   90.00
_cell.angle_beta   90.00
_cell.angle_gamma   90.00
#
_symmetry.space_group_name_H-M   'P 1'
#
loop_
_entity.id
_entity.type
_entity.pdbx_description
1 polymer ?
#
loop_
_entity_poly.entity_id
_entity_poly.type
_entity_poly.pdbx_seq_one_letter_code
_entity_poly.pdbx_strand_id
1 'polypeptide(L)'
;MADFIPGIELSRLFFFEAVKPVLDAEFPRLRCGAALIGTGSEVLGFDTEMSADHHWGPRVDLFFGEDDYEGAHEAVRAALSRKLPHRFRGYPTSFTEPDPTDKGVQHLVARDAGEVTHKVEVKTPRHALRRDVAGARRTFLCRVRARRRDAQRARHHRPAPDRAARLLRSPLQGHRASRLHRRAPVANHGRARFSDSTDLISHAGWRATLRKLYE
;
A
#
# COMPACT_ATOMS: atom_id res chain seq x y z
N MET A 1 2.28 23.73 -13.91
CA MET A 1 2.38 22.32 -13.47
C MET A 1 2.13 22.31 -11.97
N ALA A 2 1.45 21.28 -11.45
CA ALA A 2 1.32 21.16 -10.00
C ALA A 2 2.69 20.78 -9.43
N ASP A 3 3.09 21.36 -8.29
CA ASP A 3 4.30 20.95 -7.60
C ASP A 3 4.16 19.49 -7.15
N PHE A 4 5.22 18.69 -7.29
CA PHE A 4 5.22 17.29 -6.90
C PHE A 4 4.93 17.13 -5.41
N ILE A 5 3.89 16.36 -5.07
CA ILE A 5 3.52 16.01 -3.69
C ILE A 5 3.82 14.52 -3.49
N PRO A 6 4.63 14.12 -2.49
CA PRO A 6 4.84 12.71 -2.20
C PRO A 6 3.51 11.97 -2.02
N GLY A 7 3.38 10.78 -2.61
CA GLY A 7 2.10 10.08 -2.72
C GLY A 7 1.49 9.73 -1.36
N ILE A 8 2.33 9.46 -0.35
CA ILE A 8 1.88 9.29 1.04
C ILE A 8 1.24 10.55 1.62
N GLU A 9 1.81 11.72 1.32
CA GLU A 9 1.28 13.02 1.72
C GLU A 9 0.01 13.34 0.94
N LEU A 10 0.01 13.10 -0.37
CA LEU A 10 -1.15 13.27 -1.24
C LEU A 10 -2.34 12.41 -0.76
N SER A 11 -2.11 11.13 -0.44
CA SER A 11 -3.12 10.23 0.11
C SER A 11 -3.64 10.69 1.47
N ARG A 12 -2.76 11.17 2.35
CA ARG A 12 -3.13 11.69 3.67
C ARG A 12 -4.03 12.93 3.53
N LEU A 13 -3.61 13.89 2.71
CA LEU A 13 -4.40 15.10 2.42
C LEU A 13 -5.73 14.73 1.78
N PHE A 14 -5.73 13.81 0.80
CA PHE A 14 -6.93 13.36 0.13
C PHE A 14 -7.93 12.72 1.11
N PHE A 15 -7.45 11.93 2.06
CA PHE A 15 -8.30 11.40 3.11
C PHE A 15 -8.96 12.50 3.94
N PHE A 16 -8.18 13.43 4.49
CA PHE A 16 -8.71 14.44 5.42
C PHE A 16 -9.54 15.53 4.75
N GLU A 17 -9.19 15.92 3.52
CA GLU A 17 -9.78 17.08 2.85
C GLU A 17 -10.91 16.71 1.88
N ALA A 18 -10.93 15.49 1.33
CA ALA A 18 -11.92 15.08 0.34
C ALA A 18 -12.78 13.90 0.81
N VAL A 19 -12.16 12.81 1.28
CA VAL A 19 -12.89 11.59 1.66
C VAL A 19 -13.64 11.76 2.98
N LYS A 20 -12.95 12.21 4.02
CA LYS A 20 -13.50 12.33 5.38
C LYS A 20 -14.71 13.26 5.44
N PRO A 21 -14.76 14.43 4.78
CA PRO A 21 -15.96 15.27 4.77
C PRO A 21 -17.19 14.57 4.20
N VAL A 22 -17.03 13.74 3.17
CA VAL A 22 -18.14 12.93 2.61
C VAL A 22 -18.60 11.89 3.63
N LEU A 23 -17.67 11.19 4.27
CA LEU A 23 -17.98 10.19 5.30
C LEU A 23 -18.69 10.82 6.51
N ASP A 24 -18.20 11.95 7.00
CA ASP A 24 -18.79 12.64 8.15
C ASP A 24 -20.22 13.14 7.84
N ALA A 25 -20.46 13.60 6.61
CA ALA A 25 -21.76 14.14 6.20
C ALA A 25 -22.82 13.07 5.96
N GLU A 26 -22.48 11.97 5.27
CA GLU A 26 -23.45 10.93 4.90
C GLU A 26 -23.47 9.74 5.84
N PHE A 27 -22.35 9.47 6.52
CA PHE A 27 -22.17 8.29 7.37
C PHE A 27 -21.63 8.68 8.76
N PRO A 28 -22.27 9.61 9.51
CA PRO A 28 -21.71 10.19 10.74
C PRO A 28 -21.48 9.20 11.89
N ARG A 29 -22.10 8.02 11.82
CA ARG A 29 -21.93 6.93 12.81
C ARG A 29 -20.89 5.90 12.39
N LEU A 30 -20.48 5.89 11.13
CA LEU A 30 -19.53 4.93 10.58
C LEU A 30 -18.15 5.20 11.18
N ARG A 31 -17.52 4.16 11.72
CA ARG A 31 -16.16 4.25 12.24
C ARG A 31 -15.22 3.65 11.20
N CYS A 32 -14.21 4.42 10.80
CA CYS A 32 -13.23 3.95 9.84
C CYS A 32 -11.79 4.23 10.29
N GLY A 33 -10.92 3.26 10.05
CA GLY A 33 -9.51 3.52 9.86
C GLY A 33 -9.24 3.89 8.40
N ALA A 34 -8.22 4.70 8.15
CA ALA A 34 -7.72 4.98 6.81
C ALA A 34 -6.23 4.67 6.76
N ALA A 35 -5.76 4.12 5.65
CA ALA A 35 -4.35 3.98 5.42
C ALA A 35 -3.96 4.01 3.95
N LEU A 36 -2.67 4.14 3.69
CA LEU A 36 -2.09 3.82 2.38
C LEU A 36 -1.27 2.52 2.51
N ILE A 37 -1.76 1.44 1.91
CA ILE A 37 -1.09 0.13 1.90
C ILE A 37 -0.93 -0.35 0.46
N GLY A 38 0.22 -0.97 0.17
CA GLY A 38 0.50 -1.55 -1.13
C GLY A 38 2.00 -1.63 -1.42
N THR A 39 2.34 -2.11 -2.61
CA THR A 39 3.74 -2.28 -3.05
C THR A 39 4.28 -1.06 -3.82
N GLY A 40 3.53 0.03 -3.86
CA GLY A 40 3.92 1.23 -4.60
C GLY A 40 5.10 1.96 -3.96
N SER A 41 5.89 2.66 -4.76
CA SER A 41 7.05 3.42 -4.28
C SER A 41 6.66 4.54 -3.30
N GLU A 42 5.46 5.09 -3.48
CA GLU A 42 4.86 6.09 -2.60
C GLU A 42 4.59 5.58 -1.20
N VAL A 43 4.35 4.27 -1.08
CA VAL A 43 4.04 3.61 0.19
C VAL A 43 5.29 3.49 1.07
N LEU A 44 6.47 3.45 0.44
CA LEU A 44 7.78 3.37 1.09
C LEU A 44 8.49 4.74 1.16
N GLY A 45 7.87 5.80 0.62
CA GLY A 45 8.45 7.15 0.59
C GLY A 45 9.62 7.31 -0.40
N PHE A 46 9.69 6.47 -1.43
CA PHE A 46 10.71 6.54 -2.48
C PHE A 46 10.18 7.13 -3.79
N ASP A 47 8.96 7.65 -3.80
CA ASP A 47 8.38 8.20 -5.01
C ASP A 47 8.99 9.56 -5.38
N THR A 48 9.14 9.74 -6.68
CA THR A 48 9.59 10.97 -7.33
C THR A 48 8.61 11.29 -8.46
N GLU A 49 8.72 12.49 -9.05
CA GLU A 49 7.88 12.86 -10.21
C GLU A 49 7.98 11.84 -11.35
N MET A 50 9.16 11.24 -11.55
CA MET A 50 9.40 10.23 -12.58
C MET A 50 8.73 8.87 -12.28
N SER A 51 8.49 8.54 -11.00
CA SER A 51 7.90 7.25 -10.60
C SER A 51 6.40 7.33 -10.29
N ALA A 52 5.77 8.45 -10.66
CA ALA A 52 4.34 8.72 -10.48
C ALA A 52 3.48 8.26 -11.69
N ASP A 53 4.06 7.49 -12.61
CA ASP A 53 3.43 7.11 -13.88
C ASP A 53 2.52 5.87 -13.80
N HIS A 54 2.61 5.08 -12.72
CA HIS A 54 1.80 3.88 -12.49
C HIS A 54 1.39 3.73 -11.01
N HIS A 55 0.12 3.35 -10.74
CA HIS A 55 -0.45 3.09 -9.39
C HIS A 55 -0.34 4.25 -8.37
N TRP A 56 0.04 5.43 -8.81
CA TRP A 56 0.24 6.63 -7.99
C TRP A 56 -0.92 7.62 -8.16
N GLY A 57 -1.25 8.37 -7.10
CA GLY A 57 -2.26 9.43 -7.14
C GLY A 57 -3.14 9.50 -5.88
N PRO A 58 -4.25 10.26 -5.90
CA PRO A 58 -5.15 10.41 -4.75
C PRO A 58 -5.90 9.10 -4.46
N ARG A 59 -5.35 8.28 -3.55
CA ARG A 59 -5.90 6.96 -3.19
C ARG A 59 -5.80 6.67 -1.69
N VAL A 60 -6.75 5.91 -1.15
CA VAL A 60 -6.82 5.56 0.28
C VAL A 60 -7.46 4.19 0.45
N ASP A 61 -6.95 3.40 1.39
CA ASP A 61 -7.63 2.21 1.91
C ASP A 61 -8.44 2.58 3.16
N LEU A 62 -9.74 2.33 3.14
CA LEU A 62 -10.62 2.47 4.30
C LEU A 62 -10.84 1.12 4.97
N PHE A 63 -10.75 1.08 6.30
CA PHE A 63 -10.92 -0.10 7.12
C PHE A 63 -12.15 0.03 7.99
N PHE A 64 -13.17 -0.77 7.72
CA PHE A 64 -14.41 -0.83 8.49
C PHE A 64 -14.43 -2.05 9.41
N GLY A 65 -15.29 -2.00 10.43
CA GLY A 65 -15.70 -3.22 11.14
C GLY A 65 -16.44 -4.16 10.18
N GLU A 66 -16.50 -5.45 10.50
CA GLU A 66 -17.16 -6.44 9.63
C GLU A 66 -18.66 -6.10 9.43
N ASP A 67 -19.36 -5.77 10.52
CA ASP A 67 -20.78 -5.41 10.47
C ASP A 67 -21.02 -4.14 9.63
N ASP A 68 -20.15 -3.13 9.79
CA ASP A 68 -20.20 -1.89 9.01
C ASP A 68 -19.89 -2.14 7.52
N TYR A 69 -18.99 -3.08 7.23
CA TYR A 69 -18.62 -3.42 5.86
C TYR A 69 -19.80 -4.04 5.11
N GLU A 70 -20.45 -5.06 5.67
CA GLU A 70 -21.58 -5.72 5.02
C GLU A 70 -22.73 -4.75 4.74
N GLY A 71 -22.98 -3.80 5.65
CA GLY A 71 -24.09 -2.84 5.54
C GLY A 71 -23.79 -1.58 4.73
N ALA A 72 -22.55 -1.09 4.67
CA ALA A 72 -22.26 0.26 4.18
C ALA A 72 -21.25 0.37 3.03
N HIS A 73 -20.49 -0.68 2.69
CA HIS A 73 -19.36 -0.53 1.76
C HIS A 73 -19.78 -0.03 0.36
N GLU A 74 -20.82 -0.59 -0.26
CA GLU A 74 -21.28 -0.14 -1.58
C GLU A 74 -21.87 1.27 -1.53
N ALA A 75 -22.63 1.60 -0.48
CA ALA A 75 -23.20 2.92 -0.30
C ALA A 75 -22.11 3.99 -0.18
N VAL A 76 -21.05 3.70 0.58
CA VAL A 76 -19.88 4.58 0.71
C VAL A 76 -19.17 4.73 -0.63
N ARG A 77 -18.93 3.64 -1.36
CA ARG A 77 -18.29 3.68 -2.68
C ARG A 77 -19.07 4.56 -3.65
N ALA A 78 -20.39 4.38 -3.71
CA ALA A 78 -21.25 5.17 -4.59
C ALA A 78 -21.29 6.66 -4.18
N ALA A 79 -21.34 6.96 -2.87
CA ALA A 79 -21.31 8.34 -2.38
C ALA A 79 -19.99 9.05 -2.75
N LEU A 80 -18.85 8.37 -2.59
CA LEU A 80 -17.54 8.88 -2.96
C LEU A 80 -17.42 9.12 -4.47
N SER A 81 -17.90 8.18 -5.29
CA SER A 81 -17.95 8.32 -6.76
C SER A 81 -18.65 9.61 -7.21
N ARG A 82 -19.75 9.97 -6.55
CA ARG A 82 -20.54 11.18 -6.88
C ARG A 82 -19.99 12.48 -6.31
N LYS A 83 -19.33 12.44 -5.16
CA LYS A 83 -19.01 13.65 -4.38
C LYS A 83 -17.54 14.02 -4.36
N LEU A 84 -16.63 13.10 -4.69
CA LEU A 84 -15.23 13.43 -4.76
C LEU A 84 -14.98 14.42 -5.91
N PRO A 85 -14.07 15.39 -5.73
CA PRO A 85 -13.75 16.33 -6.78
C PRO A 85 -13.05 15.61 -7.92
N HIS A 86 -13.27 16.04 -9.16
CA HIS A 86 -12.58 15.50 -10.35
C HIS A 86 -11.05 15.69 -10.32
N ARG A 87 -10.60 16.73 -9.62
CA ARG A 87 -9.19 17.03 -9.40
C ARG A 87 -8.94 17.33 -7.93
N PHE A 88 -7.84 16.82 -7.40
CA PHE A 88 -7.38 17.09 -6.04
C PHE A 88 -5.93 17.53 -6.09
N ARG A 89 -5.63 18.72 -5.55
CA ARG A 89 -4.28 19.32 -5.54
C ARG A 89 -3.60 19.32 -6.91
N GLY A 90 -4.38 19.48 -7.99
CA GLY A 90 -3.89 19.50 -9.37
C GLY A 90 -3.90 18.14 -10.08
N TYR A 91 -4.05 17.03 -9.36
CA TYR A 91 -4.07 15.67 -9.91
C TYR A 91 -5.50 15.19 -10.19
N PRO A 92 -5.75 14.41 -11.26
CA PRO A 92 -7.02 13.72 -11.44
C PRO A 92 -7.31 12.75 -10.29
N THR A 93 -8.59 12.53 -9.99
CA THR A 93 -9.04 11.55 -8.99
C THR A 93 -9.63 10.29 -9.59
N SER A 94 -9.86 10.27 -10.91
CA SER A 94 -10.33 9.10 -11.64
C SER A 94 -9.16 8.24 -12.11
N PHE A 95 -9.33 6.93 -12.05
CA PHE A 95 -8.38 5.94 -12.53
C PHE A 95 -8.95 5.15 -13.71
N THR A 96 -8.08 4.63 -14.58
CA THR A 96 -8.48 3.64 -15.59
C THR A 96 -8.99 2.36 -14.95
N GLU A 97 -9.71 1.53 -15.71
CA GLU A 97 -9.91 0.14 -15.30
C GLU A 97 -8.56 -0.60 -15.19
N PRO A 98 -8.45 -1.63 -14.33
CA PRO A 98 -7.24 -2.43 -14.22
C PRO A 98 -6.87 -3.08 -15.56
N ASP A 99 -5.66 -2.82 -16.06
CA ASP A 99 -5.20 -3.41 -17.31
C ASP A 99 -4.89 -4.92 -17.14
N PRO A 100 -5.62 -5.82 -17.83
CA PRO A 100 -5.38 -7.26 -17.70
C PRO A 100 -4.05 -7.72 -18.32
N THR A 101 -3.48 -6.93 -19.24
CA THR A 101 -2.22 -7.21 -19.93
C THR A 101 -1.01 -6.69 -19.16
N ASP A 102 -1.21 -5.70 -18.28
CA ASP A 102 -0.17 -5.14 -17.41
C ASP A 102 -0.49 -5.32 -15.92
N LYS A 103 -0.72 -6.56 -15.48
CA LYS A 103 -0.84 -6.93 -14.05
C LYS A 103 -1.86 -6.10 -13.24
N GLY A 104 -2.90 -5.56 -13.87
CA GLY A 104 -3.90 -4.70 -13.24
C GLY A 104 -3.40 -3.29 -12.94
N VAL A 105 -2.44 -2.80 -13.70
CA VAL A 105 -1.99 -1.41 -13.66
C VAL A 105 -3.13 -0.46 -13.96
N GLN A 106 -3.18 0.64 -13.20
CA GLN A 106 -4.17 1.70 -13.34
C GLN A 106 -3.46 3.05 -13.38
N HIS A 107 -3.93 3.92 -14.26
CA HIS A 107 -3.39 5.27 -14.47
C HIS A 107 -4.43 6.34 -14.12
N LEU A 108 -3.95 7.53 -13.78
CA LEU A 108 -4.81 8.70 -13.60
C LEU A 108 -5.42 9.14 -14.92
N VAL A 109 -6.72 9.41 -14.91
CA VAL A 109 -7.49 9.87 -16.07
C VAL A 109 -8.13 11.20 -15.71
N ALA A 110 -7.83 12.24 -16.49
CA ALA A 110 -8.54 13.50 -16.40
C ALA A 110 -10.00 13.30 -16.81
N ARG A 111 -10.92 13.76 -15.95
CA ARG A 111 -12.35 13.88 -16.24
C ARG A 111 -12.79 15.24 -15.75
N ASP A 112 -13.68 15.87 -16.50
CA ASP A 112 -14.19 17.21 -16.16
C ASP A 112 -15.70 17.19 -15.82
N ALA A 113 -16.35 16.04 -15.95
CA ALA A 113 -17.78 15.86 -15.64
C ALA A 113 -18.10 14.41 -15.25
N GLY A 114 -19.26 14.22 -14.62
CA GLY A 114 -19.82 12.92 -14.26
C GLY A 114 -19.30 12.37 -12.94
N GLU A 115 -19.41 11.05 -12.77
CA GLU A 115 -18.88 10.38 -11.59
C GLU A 115 -17.38 10.08 -11.71
N VAL A 116 -16.69 10.12 -10.58
CA VAL A 116 -15.25 9.86 -10.47
C VAL A 116 -15.00 8.36 -10.26
N THR A 117 -14.15 7.77 -11.09
CA THR A 117 -13.64 6.40 -10.87
C THR A 117 -12.53 6.43 -9.82
N HIS A 118 -12.89 6.65 -8.56
CA HIS A 118 -11.94 6.88 -7.47
C HIS A 118 -11.22 5.59 -7.02
N LYS A 119 -9.99 5.73 -6.50
CA LYS A 119 -9.21 4.64 -5.90
C LYS A 119 -9.27 4.69 -4.36
N VAL A 120 -10.49 4.72 -3.84
CA VAL A 120 -10.74 4.54 -2.39
C VAL A 120 -11.27 3.12 -2.18
N GLU A 121 -10.44 2.24 -1.65
CA GLU A 121 -10.81 0.83 -1.45
C GLU A 121 -11.35 0.62 -0.03
N VAL A 122 -12.57 0.13 0.07
CA VAL A 122 -13.15 -0.27 1.36
C VAL A 122 -12.78 -1.71 1.65
N LYS A 123 -12.22 -1.96 2.83
CA LYS A 123 -11.71 -3.26 3.28
C LYS A 123 -12.15 -3.49 4.73
N THR A 124 -12.08 -4.75 5.15
CA THR A 124 -12.06 -5.09 6.58
C THR A 124 -10.66 -5.51 6.97
N PRO A 125 -10.23 -5.28 8.22
CA PRO A 125 -8.90 -5.71 8.67
C PRO A 125 -8.65 -7.19 8.38
N ARG A 126 -9.66 -8.05 8.59
CA ARG A 126 -9.57 -9.49 8.32
C ARG A 126 -9.44 -9.79 6.84
N HIS A 127 -10.17 -9.09 5.98
CA HIS A 127 -10.09 -9.28 4.53
C HIS A 127 -8.72 -8.87 3.98
N ALA A 128 -8.21 -7.71 4.40
CA ALA A 128 -6.88 -7.24 4.01
C ALA A 128 -5.82 -8.30 4.37
N LEU A 129 -5.85 -8.79 5.62
CA LEU A 129 -4.95 -9.85 6.09
C LEU A 129 -5.02 -11.14 5.24
N ARG A 130 -6.20 -11.52 4.73
CA ARG A 130 -6.38 -12.77 3.96
C ARG A 130 -5.95 -12.65 2.51
N ARG A 131 -6.27 -11.54 1.85
CA ARG A 131 -5.90 -11.29 0.45
C ARG A 131 -4.38 -11.22 0.28
N ASP A 132 -3.70 -10.68 1.27
CA ASP A 132 -2.26 -10.47 1.28
C ASP A 132 -1.46 -11.77 1.48
N VAL A 133 -1.97 -12.72 2.27
CA VAL A 133 -1.39 -14.08 2.38
C VAL A 133 -1.51 -14.85 1.06
N ALA A 134 -2.58 -14.63 0.29
CA ALA A 134 -2.78 -15.26 -1.02
C ALA A 134 -1.93 -14.60 -2.14
N GLY A 135 -1.68 -13.30 -2.04
CA GLY A 135 -0.76 -12.56 -2.92
C GLY A 135 0.71 -12.94 -2.70
N ALA A 136 1.17 -12.96 -1.45
CA ALA A 136 2.52 -13.35 -1.07
C ALA A 136 2.90 -14.77 -1.57
N ARG A 137 1.96 -15.73 -1.52
CA ARG A 137 2.16 -17.09 -2.06
C ARG A 137 2.41 -17.11 -3.57
N ARG A 138 1.74 -16.25 -4.35
CA ARG A 138 1.89 -16.19 -5.81
C ARG A 138 3.24 -15.58 -6.22
N THR A 139 3.66 -14.51 -5.54
CA THR A 139 4.95 -13.85 -5.79
C THR A 139 6.13 -14.75 -5.40
N PHE A 140 6.03 -15.46 -4.28
CA PHE A 140 7.03 -16.45 -3.85
C PHE A 140 7.25 -17.55 -4.89
N LEU A 141 6.16 -18.13 -5.42
CA LEU A 141 6.23 -19.18 -6.44
C LEU A 141 6.84 -18.67 -7.76
N CYS A 142 6.57 -17.43 -8.16
CA CYS A 142 7.21 -16.83 -9.34
C CYS A 142 8.72 -16.63 -9.15
N ARG A 143 9.17 -16.09 -8.00
CA ARG A 143 10.60 -15.90 -7.71
C ARG A 143 11.36 -17.22 -7.60
N VAL A 144 10.76 -18.26 -7.01
CA VAL A 144 11.37 -19.61 -6.97
C VAL A 144 11.55 -20.18 -8.37
N ARG A 145 10.57 -19.98 -9.27
CA ARG A 145 10.65 -20.42 -10.67
C ARG A 145 11.69 -19.63 -11.48
N ALA A 146 11.78 -18.32 -11.28
CA ALA A 146 12.80 -17.48 -11.91
C ALA A 146 14.22 -17.88 -11.48
N ARG A 147 14.46 -18.02 -10.16
CA ARG A 147 15.76 -18.48 -9.65
C ARG A 147 16.15 -19.88 -10.11
N ARG A 148 15.19 -20.79 -10.30
CA ARG A 148 15.46 -22.11 -10.89
C ARG A 148 15.86 -22.02 -12.35
N ARG A 149 15.22 -21.14 -13.16
CA ARG A 149 15.59 -20.91 -14.55
C ARG A 149 16.97 -20.28 -14.69
N ASP A 150 17.29 -19.30 -13.85
CA ASP A 150 18.60 -18.64 -13.85
C ASP A 150 19.71 -19.60 -13.38
N ALA A 151 19.45 -20.40 -12.34
CA ALA A 151 20.39 -21.43 -11.90
C ALA A 151 20.59 -22.53 -12.95
N GLN A 152 19.60 -22.82 -13.78
CA GLN A 152 19.70 -23.81 -14.87
C GLN A 152 20.46 -23.23 -16.07
N ARG A 153 20.27 -21.95 -16.42
CA ARG A 153 21.10 -21.25 -17.42
C ARG A 153 22.55 -21.11 -16.98
N ALA A 154 22.81 -20.79 -15.72
CA ALA A 154 24.16 -20.68 -15.17
C ALA A 154 24.92 -22.03 -15.15
N ARG A 155 24.21 -23.16 -15.10
CA ARG A 155 24.83 -24.51 -15.20
C ARG A 155 25.27 -24.86 -16.61
N HIS A 156 24.62 -24.33 -17.64
CA HIS A 156 24.99 -24.57 -19.04
C HIS A 156 26.15 -23.69 -19.54
N HIS A 157 26.58 -22.68 -18.78
CA HIS A 157 27.66 -21.75 -19.14
C HIS A 157 28.86 -21.74 -18.18
N ARG A 158 29.10 -22.81 -17.42
CA ARG A 158 30.31 -22.88 -16.57
C ARG A 158 31.54 -23.32 -17.38
N PRO A 159 32.62 -22.53 -17.43
CA PRO A 159 33.94 -23.05 -17.80
C PRO A 159 34.48 -23.98 -16.69
N ALA A 160 35.40 -24.87 -17.04
CA ALA A 160 35.95 -25.89 -16.14
C ALA A 160 36.59 -25.27 -14.87
N PRO A 161 36.47 -25.91 -13.69
CA PRO A 161 36.91 -25.32 -12.44
C PRO A 161 38.44 -25.33 -12.31
N ASP A 162 39.01 -24.17 -12.00
CA ASP A 162 40.41 -24.02 -11.62
C ASP A 162 40.62 -24.31 -10.12
N ARG A 163 41.71 -25.03 -9.80
CA ARG A 163 41.97 -25.62 -8.48
C ARG A 163 42.70 -24.64 -7.55
N ALA A 164 42.08 -23.55 -7.13
CA ALA A 164 42.62 -22.77 -6.00
C ALA A 164 41.58 -21.81 -5.38
N ALA A 165 41.00 -22.20 -4.24
CA ALA A 165 40.60 -21.30 -3.15
C ALA A 165 39.85 -22.09 -2.07
N ARG A 166 40.60 -22.75 -1.19
CA ARG A 166 40.18 -22.98 0.20
C ARG A 166 40.73 -21.83 1.03
N LEU A 167 40.13 -21.62 2.22
CA LEU A 167 40.47 -20.64 3.27
C LEU A 167 39.72 -19.30 3.04
N LEU A 168 38.89 -18.74 3.93
CA LEU A 168 38.73 -18.82 5.38
C LEU A 168 37.25 -18.65 5.76
N ARG A 169 36.81 -19.33 6.83
CA ARG A 169 35.61 -18.99 7.60
C ARG A 169 36.05 -18.43 8.95
N SER A 170 35.44 -17.34 9.40
CA SER A 170 35.20 -17.08 10.82
C SER A 170 34.09 -16.04 11.02
N PRO A 171 33.31 -16.12 12.11
CA PRO A 171 32.11 -15.31 12.34
C PRO A 171 32.42 -14.07 13.20
N LEU A 172 31.69 -12.97 12.99
CA LEU A 172 31.72 -11.81 13.87
C LEU A 172 30.40 -11.70 14.66
N GLN A 173 30.54 -11.64 15.99
CA GLN A 173 29.51 -11.34 16.99
C GLN A 173 29.75 -9.96 17.62
N GLY A 174 28.65 -9.34 18.09
CA GLY A 174 28.60 -8.29 19.12
C GLY A 174 28.56 -6.84 18.59
N HIS A 175 27.93 -5.83 19.22
CA HIS A 175 27.00 -5.69 20.35
C HIS A 175 26.52 -4.20 20.42
N ARG A 176 25.27 -3.98 20.89
CA ARG A 176 24.69 -2.82 21.64
C ARG A 176 24.62 -1.38 21.05
N ALA A 177 23.39 -0.82 21.09
CA ALA A 177 22.97 0.39 21.83
C ALA A 177 21.43 0.53 21.73
N SER A 178 20.61 0.37 22.78
CA SER A 178 20.33 1.24 23.95
C SER A 178 19.30 2.37 23.71
N ARG A 179 18.11 2.16 24.30
CA ARG A 179 17.08 3.13 24.78
C ARG A 179 16.40 4.05 23.74
N LEU A 180 15.07 3.95 23.67
CA LEU A 180 14.14 5.07 23.92
C LEU A 180 12.70 4.57 24.12
N HIS A 181 12.14 5.06 25.24
CA HIS A 181 10.76 5.09 25.74
C HIS A 181 9.79 3.90 25.63
N ARG A 182 9.48 3.36 26.82
CA ARG A 182 8.14 2.87 27.17
C ARG A 182 7.11 3.99 26.96
N ARG A 183 6.03 3.73 26.21
CA ARG A 183 4.74 4.41 26.36
C ARG A 183 3.59 3.40 26.25
N ALA A 184 2.59 3.65 27.08
CA ALA A 184 1.42 2.82 27.37
C ALA A 184 0.52 2.58 26.15
N PRO A 185 -0.32 1.53 26.18
CA PRO A 185 -1.39 1.36 25.19
C PRO A 185 -2.39 2.50 25.36
N VAL A 186 -2.59 3.30 24.31
CA VAL A 186 -3.55 4.40 24.36
C VAL A 186 -4.95 3.87 24.05
N ALA A 187 -5.73 3.69 25.11
CA ALA A 187 -7.18 3.84 25.03
C ALA A 187 -7.55 5.28 24.61
N ASN A 188 -8.72 5.42 23.98
CA ASN A 188 -9.53 6.62 23.74
C ASN A 188 -9.61 7.26 22.33
N HIS A 189 -10.85 7.15 21.79
CA HIS A 189 -11.77 8.20 21.33
C HIS A 189 -11.27 9.23 20.30
N GLY A 190 -11.28 8.84 19.02
CA GLY A 190 -11.32 9.74 17.86
C GLY A 190 -11.94 8.99 16.68
N ARG A 191 -12.94 9.57 15.99
CA ARG A 191 -13.82 8.85 15.05
C ARG A 191 -13.13 8.37 13.75
N ALA A 192 -11.93 8.85 13.41
CA ALA A 192 -11.13 8.32 12.31
C ALA A 192 -9.62 8.58 12.51
N ARG A 193 -8.75 7.69 12.01
CA ARG A 193 -7.27 7.83 12.02
C ARG A 193 -6.72 7.49 10.63
N PHE A 194 -5.67 8.21 10.20
CA PHE A 194 -4.88 7.87 9.02
C PHE A 194 -3.53 7.29 9.46
N SER A 195 -3.12 6.17 8.88
CA SER A 195 -1.80 5.56 9.08
C SER A 195 -1.19 5.16 7.75
N ASP A 196 0.11 4.96 7.67
CA ASP A 196 0.75 4.42 6.48
C ASP A 196 1.51 3.11 6.80
N SER A 197 2.05 2.48 5.76
CA SER A 197 2.75 1.22 5.96
C SER A 197 4.04 1.37 6.77
N THR A 198 4.69 2.53 6.80
CA THR A 198 5.88 2.81 7.63
C THR A 198 5.50 2.92 9.11
N ASP A 199 4.38 3.58 9.42
CA ASP A 199 3.79 3.60 10.77
C ASP A 199 3.48 2.18 11.25
N LEU A 200 2.83 1.38 10.39
CA LEU A 200 2.46 0.01 10.73
C LEU A 200 3.69 -0.91 10.84
N ILE A 201 4.72 -0.74 9.99
CA ILE A 201 6.01 -1.44 10.13
C ILE A 201 6.72 -1.02 11.40
N SER A 202 6.50 0.17 11.94
CA SER A 202 7.12 0.58 13.21
C SER A 202 6.48 -0.14 14.43
N HIS A 203 5.27 -0.68 14.28
CA HIS A 203 4.57 -1.43 15.31
C HIS A 203 4.92 -2.93 15.31
N ALA A 204 5.50 -3.42 16.42
CA ALA A 204 5.94 -4.82 16.57
C ALA A 204 4.87 -5.88 16.28
N GLY A 205 3.59 -5.60 16.59
CA GLY A 205 2.47 -6.51 16.32
C GLY A 205 2.09 -6.65 14.84
N TRP A 206 2.42 -5.64 14.02
CA TRP A 206 2.12 -5.59 12.58
C TRP A 206 3.32 -5.94 11.71
N ARG A 207 4.55 -5.77 12.23
CA ARG A 207 5.82 -6.07 11.56
C ARG A 207 5.87 -7.43 10.88
N ALA A 208 5.53 -8.51 11.58
CA ALA A 208 5.62 -9.87 11.04
C ALA A 208 4.66 -10.11 9.86
N THR A 209 3.54 -9.38 9.85
CA THR A 209 2.50 -9.46 8.82
C THR A 209 2.88 -8.64 7.60
N LEU A 210 3.33 -7.40 7.79
CA LEU A 210 3.77 -6.53 6.70
C LEU A 210 5.06 -7.02 6.06
N ARG A 211 5.96 -7.65 6.82
CA ARG A 211 7.16 -8.26 6.24
C ARG A 211 6.85 -9.31 5.18
N LYS A 212 5.76 -10.08 5.36
CA LYS A 212 5.29 -11.06 4.34
C LYS A 212 4.70 -10.41 3.08
N LEU A 213 4.30 -9.15 3.16
CA LEU A 213 3.81 -8.36 2.04
C LEU A 213 4.96 -7.79 1.19
N TYR A 214 6.09 -7.45 1.82
CA TYR A 214 7.21 -6.76 1.17
C TYR A 214 8.42 -7.65 0.81
N GLU A 215 8.62 -8.80 1.46
CA GLU A 215 9.71 -9.77 1.17
C GLU A 215 9.24 -10.95 0.29
#